data_AF-A0A8D8FZ49-F1
#
_entry.id   AF-A0A8D8FZ49-F1
#
_cell.length_a   1.000
_cell.length_b   1.000
_cell.length_c   1.000
_cell.angle_alpha   90.00
_cell.angle_beta   90.00
_cell.angle_gamma   90.00
#
_symmetry.space_group_name_H-M   'P 1'
#
loop_
_entity.id
_entity.type
_entity.pdbx_description
1 polymer ?
#
loop_
_entity_poly.entity_id
_entity_poly.type
_entity_poly.pdbx_seq_one_letter_code
_entity_poly.pdbx_strand_id
1 'polypeptide(L)'
;MMRIKSLISACVGTRNLHTSANRLLNLVPIVVEQTGRGERAYDIFSRLLKERIICLMGPIHDDLSSLIVAQLLFLQSENGTKPIHMYINSPGGSVTAGLAIYDTMQYVKPPVATWCVGQACSMGSLLLAAGAPGMRHSLPNARIMI
;
A
#
# COMPACT_ATOMS: atom_id res chain seq x y z
N MET A 1 -28.82 42.57 27.54
CA MET A 1 -29.36 41.32 28.13
C MET A 1 -29.91 40.48 26.96
N MET A 2 -29.07 39.72 26.24
CA MET A 2 -28.85 38.26 26.42
C MET A 2 -30.18 37.48 26.33
N ARG A 3 -30.48 36.57 25.39
CA ARG A 3 -29.69 35.56 24.67
C ARG A 3 -30.39 35.17 23.35
N ILE A 4 -29.75 35.40 22.20
CA ILE A 4 -30.03 34.67 20.95
C ILE A 4 -28.81 33.79 20.69
N LYS A 5 -28.74 32.65 21.37
CA LYS A 5 -27.73 31.60 21.16
C LYS A 5 -28.36 30.25 21.49
N SER A 6 -29.02 29.59 20.54
CA SER A 6 -29.34 28.16 20.71
C SER A 6 -29.56 27.33 19.44
N LEU A 7 -29.10 27.76 18.24
CA LEU A 7 -29.38 27.00 17.01
C LEU A 7 -28.17 26.60 16.16
N ILE A 8 -26.93 26.74 16.65
CA ILE A 8 -25.74 26.42 15.82
C ILE A 8 -24.93 25.20 16.33
N SER A 9 -25.36 24.50 17.38
CA SER A 9 -24.51 23.48 18.03
C SER A 9 -24.80 22.00 17.72
N ALA A 10 -25.56 21.65 16.68
CA ALA A 10 -25.94 20.24 16.45
C ALA A 10 -25.55 19.61 15.11
N CYS A 11 -24.83 20.33 14.24
CA CYS A 11 -24.38 19.78 12.96
C CYS A 11 -22.87 19.96 12.75
N VAL A 12 -22.05 19.53 13.72
CA VAL A 12 -20.70 19.07 13.39
C VAL A 12 -20.86 17.69 12.77
N GLY A 13 -21.38 17.67 11.54
CA GLY A 13 -21.35 16.49 10.70
C GLY A 13 -19.88 16.18 10.44
N THR A 14 -19.34 15.22 11.18
CA THR A 14 -18.13 14.50 10.78
C THR A 14 -18.45 13.88 9.43
N ARG A 15 -18.10 14.59 8.36
CA ARG A 15 -18.05 14.03 7.02
C ARG A 15 -16.89 13.03 7.04
N ASN A 16 -17.17 11.82 7.49
CA ASN A 16 -16.29 10.67 7.35
C ASN A 16 -16.21 10.34 5.85
N LEU A 17 -15.47 11.15 5.10
CA LEU A 17 -15.34 11.00 3.64
C LEU A 17 -14.49 9.79 3.24
N HIS A 18 -13.94 9.04 4.20
CA HIS A 18 -13.21 7.82 3.90
C HIS A 18 -13.03 6.90 5.12
N THR A 19 -14.10 6.52 5.83
CA THR A 19 -14.00 5.33 6.70
C THR A 19 -14.01 4.10 5.81
N SER A 20 -12.82 3.66 5.40
CA SER A 20 -12.61 2.32 4.85
C SER A 20 -13.11 1.34 5.91
N ALA A 21 -14.22 0.64 5.63
CA ALA A 21 -14.81 -0.32 6.55
C ALA A 21 -13.73 -1.25 7.13
N ASN A 22 -13.71 -1.38 8.46
CA ASN A 22 -12.88 -2.34 9.17
C ASN A 22 -13.18 -3.73 8.60
N ARG A 23 -12.32 -4.24 7.71
CA ARG A 23 -12.53 -5.58 7.13
C ARG A 23 -12.24 -6.58 8.25
N LEU A 24 -13.33 -7.13 8.79
CA LEU A 24 -13.35 -8.50 9.27
C LEU A 24 -12.47 -9.34 8.35
N LEU A 25 -11.51 -10.08 8.92
CA LEU A 25 -10.54 -10.89 8.19
C LEU A 25 -11.27 -11.88 7.28
N ASN A 26 -11.51 -11.46 6.03
CA ASN A 26 -11.95 -12.34 4.97
C ASN A 26 -10.85 -13.39 4.79
N LEU A 27 -11.23 -14.66 4.89
CA LEU A 27 -10.38 -15.80 4.53
C LEU A 27 -9.60 -15.49 3.25
N VAL A 28 -8.27 -15.45 3.36
CA VAL A 28 -7.40 -15.23 2.21
C VAL A 28 -7.43 -16.53 1.39
N PRO A 29 -7.82 -16.48 0.10
CA PRO A 29 -7.93 -17.68 -0.72
C PRO A 29 -6.56 -18.33 -0.92
N ILE A 30 -6.56 -19.66 -0.98
CA ILE A 30 -5.38 -20.49 -1.23
C ILE A 30 -5.37 -20.90 -2.70
N VAL A 31 -4.19 -20.82 -3.31
CA VAL A 31 -3.92 -21.25 -4.68
C VAL A 31 -2.94 -22.42 -4.64
N VAL A 32 -3.22 -23.47 -5.42
CA VAL A 32 -2.35 -24.64 -5.57
C VAL A 32 -1.55 -24.51 -6.87
N GLU A 33 -0.23 -24.54 -6.77
CA GLU A 33 0.68 -24.52 -7.91
C GLU A 33 1.30 -25.90 -8.11
N GLN A 34 1.19 -26.45 -9.32
CA GLN A 34 1.89 -27.66 -9.71
C GLN A 34 3.33 -27.32 -10.09
N THR A 35 4.28 -27.81 -9.30
CA THR A 35 5.71 -27.75 -9.60
C THR A 35 6.20 -29.11 -10.08
N GLY A 36 7.35 -29.17 -10.75
CA GLY A 36 7.94 -30.43 -11.18
C GLY A 36 8.28 -31.43 -10.05
N ARG A 37 8.15 -31.02 -8.77
CA ARG A 37 8.34 -31.84 -7.58
C ARG A 37 7.03 -32.12 -6.80
N GLY A 38 5.88 -31.73 -7.36
CA GLY A 38 4.55 -31.91 -6.74
C GLY A 38 3.77 -30.61 -6.57
N GLU A 39 2.67 -30.69 -5.84
CA GLU A 39 1.77 -29.56 -5.57
C GLU A 39 2.20 -28.78 -4.33
N ARG A 40 2.21 -27.45 -4.44
CA ARG A 40 2.46 -26.55 -3.31
C ARG A 40 1.34 -25.53 -3.21
N ALA A 41 0.76 -25.42 -2.02
CA ALA A 41 -0.28 -24.44 -1.70
C ALA A 41 0.36 -23.13 -1.20
N TYR A 42 -0.15 -22.01 -1.68
CA TYR A 42 0.21 -20.66 -1.27
C TYR A 42 -1.07 -19.87 -1.00
N ASP A 43 -1.05 -18.93 -0.05
CA ASP A 43 -2.05 -17.88 -0.07
C ASP A 43 -1.83 -16.95 -1.27
N ILE A 44 -2.86 -16.24 -1.70
CA ILE A 44 -2.79 -15.40 -2.90
C ILE A 44 -1.70 -14.32 -2.81
N PHE A 45 -1.44 -13.75 -1.62
CA PHE A 45 -0.42 -12.70 -1.46
C PHE A 45 0.99 -13.30 -1.50
N SER A 46 1.21 -14.45 -0.87
CA SER A 46 2.48 -15.18 -1.00
C SER A 46 2.76 -15.59 -2.45
N ARG A 47 1.72 -15.97 -3.20
CA ARG A 47 1.89 -16.28 -4.63
C ARG A 47 2.28 -15.04 -5.44
N LEU A 48 1.72 -13.87 -5.13
CA LEU A 48 2.10 -12.60 -5.75
C LEU A 48 3.52 -12.16 -5.36
N LEU A 49 3.91 -12.34 -4.10
CA LEU A 49 5.26 -12.02 -3.63
C LEU A 49 6.33 -12.84 -4.36
N LYS A 50 6.02 -14.10 -4.72
CA LYS A 50 6.90 -14.94 -5.57
C LYS A 50 7.12 -14.35 -6.97
N GLU A 51 6.15 -13.60 -7.52
CA GLU A 51 6.31 -12.80 -8.74
C GLU A 51 6.88 -11.40 -8.47
N ARG A 52 7.41 -11.14 -7.26
CA ARG A 52 7.97 -9.86 -6.82
C ARG A 52 6.96 -8.72 -6.78
N ILE A 53 5.70 -9.05 -6.53
CA ILE A 53 4.61 -8.09 -6.37
C ILE A 53 4.34 -7.87 -4.88
N ILE A 54 4.51 -6.62 -4.45
CA ILE A 54 4.17 -6.14 -3.10
C ILE A 54 2.88 -5.35 -3.19
N CYS A 55 1.91 -5.67 -2.32
CA CYS A 55 0.65 -4.93 -2.26
C CYS A 55 0.64 -4.03 -1.01
N LEU A 56 0.52 -2.72 -1.23
CA LEU A 56 0.32 -1.69 -0.22
C LEU A 56 -1.14 -1.23 -0.29
N MET A 57 -1.98 -1.80 0.57
CA MET A 57 -3.43 -1.57 0.55
C MET A 57 -3.91 -1.05 1.91
N GLY A 58 -4.70 0.03 1.87
CA GLY A 58 -5.29 0.62 3.08
C GLY A 58 -4.37 1.65 3.77
N PRO A 59 -4.71 2.04 5.00
CA PRO A 59 -3.98 3.07 5.74
C PRO A 59 -2.55 2.64 6.08
N ILE A 60 -1.59 3.56 5.96
CA ILE A 60 -0.19 3.30 6.31
C ILE A 60 0.01 3.48 7.82
N HIS A 61 0.42 2.43 8.51
CA HIS A 61 0.80 2.42 9.92
C HIS A 61 2.05 1.55 10.12
N ASP A 62 2.61 1.56 11.32
CA ASP A 62 3.92 0.96 11.60
C ASP A 62 3.97 -0.55 11.29
N ASP A 63 2.93 -1.32 11.64
CA ASP A 63 2.91 -2.77 11.32
C ASP A 63 2.89 -3.03 9.81
N LEU A 64 2.10 -2.27 9.05
CA LEU A 64 2.07 -2.38 7.58
C LEU A 64 3.43 -2.01 7.00
N SER A 65 4.04 -0.92 7.48
CA SER A 65 5.37 -0.49 7.06
C SER A 65 6.42 -1.57 7.31
N SER A 66 6.43 -2.16 8.49
CA SER A 66 7.32 -3.27 8.85
C SER A 66 7.20 -4.46 7.88
N LEU A 67 5.96 -4.84 7.51
CA LEU A 67 5.73 -5.90 6.52
C LEU A 67 6.27 -5.54 5.13
N ILE A 68 6.04 -4.32 4.66
CA ILE A 68 6.52 -3.86 3.34
C ILE A 68 8.06 -3.79 3.30
N VAL A 69 8.68 -3.26 4.36
CA VAL A 69 10.14 -3.20 4.49
C VAL A 69 10.74 -4.62 4.47
N ALA A 70 10.17 -5.55 5.24
CA ALA A 70 10.61 -6.94 5.24
C ALA A 70 10.51 -7.58 3.84
N GLN A 71 9.41 -7.34 3.11
CA GLN A 71 9.23 -7.83 1.74
C GLN A 71 10.23 -7.24 0.76
N LEU A 72 10.53 -5.94 0.84
CA LEU A 72 11.54 -5.28 -0.01
C LEU A 72 12.94 -5.89 0.20
N LEU A 73 13.34 -6.07 1.46
CA LEU A 73 14.63 -6.67 1.80
C LEU A 73 14.71 -8.14 1.39
N PHE A 74 13.63 -8.90 1.55
CA PHE A 74 13.51 -10.28 1.08
C PHE A 74 13.66 -10.38 -0.45
N LEU A 75 12.93 -9.56 -1.21
CA LEU A 75 13.02 -9.59 -2.67
C LEU A 75 14.39 -9.16 -3.19
N GLN A 76 15.06 -8.23 -2.50
CA GLN A 76 16.44 -7.88 -2.80
C GLN A 76 17.39 -9.06 -2.58
N SER A 77 17.24 -9.80 -1.48
CA SER A 77 18.15 -10.93 -1.17
C SER A 77 17.96 -12.11 -2.13
N GLU A 78 16.74 -12.35 -2.62
CA GLU A 78 16.50 -13.33 -3.68
C GLU A 78 17.12 -12.90 -5.01
N ASN A 79 16.94 -11.64 -5.40
CA ASN A 79 17.51 -11.10 -6.62
C ASN A 79 17.62 -9.57 -6.56
N GLY A 80 18.86 -9.07 -6.59
CA GLY A 80 19.15 -7.64 -6.52
C GLY A 80 19.01 -6.86 -7.83
N THR A 81 18.74 -7.51 -8.96
CA THR A 81 18.66 -6.85 -10.29
C THR A 81 17.24 -6.86 -10.86
N LYS A 82 16.44 -7.89 -10.56
CA LYS A 82 15.07 -7.99 -11.04
C LYS A 82 14.17 -6.90 -10.41
N PRO A 83 13.29 -6.26 -11.19
CA PRO A 83 12.42 -5.22 -10.67
C PRO A 83 11.48 -5.74 -9.59
N ILE A 84 11.08 -4.87 -8.67
CA ILE A 84 10.03 -5.10 -7.67
C ILE A 84 8.81 -4.30 -8.08
N HIS A 85 7.62 -4.88 -8.04
CA HIS A 85 6.38 -4.22 -8.42
C HIS A 85 5.55 -3.89 -7.17
N MET A 86 5.45 -2.62 -6.83
CA MET A 86 4.67 -2.14 -5.69
C MET A 86 3.32 -1.59 -6.15
N TYR A 87 2.24 -2.27 -5.77
CA TYR A 87 0.87 -1.86 -6.07
C TYR A 87 0.31 -1.06 -4.89
N ILE A 88 -0.11 0.18 -5.14
CA ILE A 88 -0.49 1.16 -4.13
C ILE A 88 -1.98 1.47 -4.25
N ASN A 89 -2.73 1.18 -3.19
CA ASN A 89 -4.10 1.59 -2.96
C ASN A 89 -4.27 2.09 -1.53
N SER A 90 -3.89 3.34 -1.28
CA SER A 90 -3.82 3.88 0.08
C SER A 90 -4.36 5.30 0.18
N PRO A 91 -5.19 5.59 1.20
CA PRO A 91 -5.57 6.96 1.55
C PRO A 91 -4.45 7.73 2.29
N GLY A 92 -3.26 7.13 2.47
CA GLY A 92 -2.15 7.68 3.25
C GLY A 92 -2.12 7.11 4.67
N GLY A 93 -1.44 7.81 5.59
CA GLY A 93 -1.32 7.37 6.98
C GLY A 93 -0.16 8.03 7.71
N SER A 94 0.45 7.29 8.64
CA SER A 94 1.58 7.74 9.45
C SER A 94 2.77 8.13 8.57
N VAL A 95 3.29 9.34 8.77
CA VAL A 95 4.42 9.89 8.02
C VAL A 95 5.70 9.11 8.29
N THR A 96 5.97 8.78 9.56
CA THR A 96 7.17 8.01 9.94
C THR A 96 7.15 6.61 9.34
N ALA A 97 5.99 5.95 9.38
CA ALA A 97 5.80 4.64 8.77
C ALA A 97 6.04 4.69 7.26
N GLY A 98 5.50 5.71 6.58
CA GLY A 98 5.71 5.89 5.15
C GLY A 98 7.14 6.26 4.78
N LEU A 99 7.84 7.05 5.60
CA LEU A 99 9.25 7.39 5.39
C LEU A 99 10.16 6.16 5.53
N ALA A 100 9.86 5.24 6.44
CA ALA A 100 10.59 3.98 6.54
C ALA A 100 10.49 3.15 5.24
N ILE A 101 9.30 3.12 4.62
CA ILE A 101 9.12 2.46 3.31
C ILE A 101 9.91 3.22 2.24
N TYR A 102 9.78 4.54 2.19
CA TYR A 102 10.46 5.40 1.22
C TYR A 102 11.98 5.21 1.25
N ASP A 103 12.60 5.30 2.43
CA ASP A 103 14.04 5.15 2.59
C ASP A 103 14.49 3.73 2.19
N THR A 104 13.68 2.72 2.52
CA THR A 104 13.96 1.34 2.10
C THR A 104 13.88 1.19 0.58
N MET A 105 12.94 1.85 -0.11
CA MET A 105 12.88 1.84 -1.57
C MET A 105 14.13 2.46 -2.20
N GLN A 106 14.73 3.48 -1.59
CA GLN A 106 15.98 4.08 -2.06
C GLN A 106 17.21 3.24 -1.71
N TYR A 107 17.16 2.50 -0.59
CA TYR A 107 18.25 1.65 -0.13
C TYR A 107 18.38 0.37 -0.97
N VAL A 108 17.26 -0.21 -1.40
CA VAL A 108 17.30 -1.46 -2.16
C VAL A 108 17.89 -1.26 -3.56
N LYS A 109 18.75 -2.19 -3.99
CA LYS A 109 19.37 -2.21 -5.32
C LYS A 109 18.39 -2.42 -6.48
N PRO A 110 17.42 -3.35 -6.42
CA PRO A 110 16.51 -3.57 -7.54
C PRO A 110 15.60 -2.35 -7.77
N PRO A 111 15.28 -2.01 -9.04
CA PRO A 111 14.38 -0.91 -9.33
C PRO A 111 12.96 -1.22 -8.84
N VAL A 112 12.36 -0.29 -8.11
CA VAL A 112 10.98 -0.40 -7.61
C VAL A 112 10.02 0.28 -8.57
N ALA A 113 9.21 -0.50 -9.28
CA ALA A 113 8.13 -0.03 -10.13
C ALA A 113 6.86 0.17 -9.29
N THR A 114 6.20 1.31 -9.41
CA THR A 114 5.03 1.66 -8.59
C THR A 114 3.78 1.77 -9.44
N TRP A 115 2.68 1.18 -8.98
CA TRP A 115 1.39 1.11 -9.69
C TRP A 115 0.27 1.63 -8.80
N CYS A 116 -0.31 2.77 -9.16
CA CYS A 116 -1.49 3.28 -8.45
C CYS A 116 -2.76 2.55 -8.92
N VAL A 117 -3.44 1.90 -7.98
CA VAL A 117 -4.70 1.19 -8.19
C VAL A 117 -5.73 1.74 -7.23
N GLY A 118 -6.77 2.40 -7.76
CA GLY A 118 -7.80 3.03 -6.93
C GLY A 118 -7.38 4.41 -6.45
N GLN A 119 -6.58 4.49 -5.39
CA GLN A 119 -6.11 5.79 -4.86
C GLN A 119 -4.69 5.76 -4.32
N ALA A 120 -4.02 6.90 -4.42
CA ALA A 120 -2.77 7.19 -3.74
C ALA A 120 -2.84 8.61 -3.18
N CYS A 121 -3.08 8.73 -1.87
CA CYS A 121 -3.26 10.01 -1.19
C CYS A 121 -2.17 10.20 -0.11
N SER A 122 -1.69 11.42 0.10
CA SER A 122 -0.69 11.76 1.14
C SER A 122 0.55 10.85 1.05
N MET A 123 0.90 10.09 2.11
CA MET A 123 2.04 9.16 2.05
C MET A 123 1.92 8.13 0.92
N GLY A 124 0.72 7.76 0.48
CA GLY A 124 0.53 6.90 -0.69
C GLY A 124 0.99 7.55 -2.00
N SER A 125 0.76 8.85 -2.20
CA SER A 125 1.22 9.56 -3.40
C SER A 125 2.72 9.83 -3.37
N LEU A 126 3.29 10.05 -2.18
CA LEU A 126 4.74 10.15 -1.99
C LEU A 126 5.43 8.85 -2.41
N LEU A 127 4.95 7.69 -1.93
CA LEU A 127 5.51 6.39 -2.30
C LEU A 127 5.33 6.07 -3.78
N LEU A 128 4.21 6.47 -4.38
CA LEU A 128 4.00 6.38 -5.83
C LEU A 128 5.03 7.21 -6.61
N ALA A 129 5.34 8.41 -6.14
CA ALA A 129 6.32 9.29 -6.78
C ALA A 129 7.76 8.79 -6.61
N ALA A 130 8.04 8.04 -5.54
CA ALA A 130 9.33 7.48 -5.17
C ALA A 130 9.78 6.26 -5.99
N GLY A 131 8.89 5.71 -6.83
CA GLY A 131 9.25 4.63 -7.76
C GLY A 131 10.35 5.04 -8.73
N ALA A 132 11.05 4.04 -9.27
CA ALA A 132 12.16 4.24 -10.19
C ALA A 132 11.74 5.11 -11.41
N PRO A 133 12.62 6.00 -11.90
CA PRO A 133 12.31 6.83 -13.07
C PRO A 133 11.86 6.00 -14.27
N GLY A 134 10.74 6.40 -14.90
CA GLY A 134 10.14 5.67 -16.02
C GLY A 134 9.27 4.47 -15.64
N MET A 135 9.22 4.08 -14.35
CA MET A 135 8.47 2.91 -13.85
C MET A 135 7.35 3.28 -12.87
N ARG A 136 6.80 4.49 -13.01
CA ARG A 136 5.71 5.02 -12.17
C ARG A 136 4.43 5.06 -12.99
N HIS A 137 3.49 4.18 -12.68
CA HIS A 137 2.28 3.97 -13.46
C HIS A 137 1.03 4.18 -12.62
N SER A 138 -0.06 4.51 -13.29
CA SER A 138 -1.37 4.70 -12.67
C SER A 138 -2.45 4.16 -13.59
N LEU A 139 -3.46 3.50 -13.01
CA LEU A 139 -4.64 3.09 -13.76
C LEU A 139 -5.50 4.32 -14.12
N PRO A 140 -6.25 4.29 -15.24
CA PRO A 140 -6.94 5.47 -15.79
C PRO A 140 -7.95 6.12 -14.85
N ASN A 141 -8.56 5.34 -13.95
CA ASN A 141 -9.56 5.84 -12.99
C ASN A 141 -9.00 6.11 -11.60
N ALA A 142 -7.68 5.94 -11.40
CA ALA A 142 -7.08 6.16 -10.09
C ALA A 142 -7.08 7.64 -9.71
N ARG A 143 -7.10 7.91 -8.41
CA ARG A 143 -7.05 9.28 -7.85
C ARG A 143 -5.74 9.47 -7.09
N ILE A 144 -5.03 10.54 -7.42
CA ILE A 144 -3.78 10.90 -6.77
C ILE A 144 -4.01 12.22 -6.04
N MET A 145 -3.79 12.23 -4.73
CA MET A 145 -3.85 13.42 -3.89
C MET A 145 -2.49 13.60 -3.21
N ILE A 146 -1.92 14.80 -3.36
CA ILE A 146 -0.64 15.17 -2.77
C ILE A 146 -0.88 15.62 -1.33
#